data_AF-A0A1Y4NB13-F1
#
_entry.id   AF-A0A1Y4NB13-F1
#
_cell.length_a   1.000
_cell.length_b   1.000
_cell.length_c   1.000
_cell.angle_alpha   90.00
_cell.angle_beta   90.00
_cell.angle_gamma   90.00
#
_symmetry.space_group_name_H-M   'P 1'
#
loop_
_entity.id
_entity.type
_entity.pdbx_description
1 polymer ?
#
loop_
_entity_poly.entity_id
_entity_poly.type
_entity_poly.pdbx_seq_one_letter_code
_entity_poly.pdbx_strand_id
1 'polypeptide(L)'
;MEMEKVINFYGKKAQCNQAMEECAELIVAINKCLRYPHDDQRINNLIEEIADVIIMICQLKVIFQIPNSEVESMIKFKEDRIIKRFEQEKKKREKSQQYGS
;
A
#
# COMPACT_ATOMS: atom_id res chain seq x y z
N MET A 1 19.66 14.32 -1.93
CA MET A 1 18.36 13.75 -2.37
C MET A 1 18.36 13.67 -3.87
N GLU A 2 18.25 12.46 -4.43
CA GLU A 2 18.13 12.28 -5.89
C GLU A 2 16.70 12.53 -6.38
N MET A 3 15.68 12.30 -5.54
CA MET A 3 14.26 12.46 -5.90
C MET A 3 13.84 13.92 -6.14
N GLU A 4 14.44 14.90 -5.45
CA GLU A 4 14.16 16.32 -5.71
C GLU A 4 14.58 16.72 -7.13
N LYS A 5 15.67 16.15 -7.67
CA LYS A 5 16.10 16.42 -9.05
C LYS A 5 15.08 15.91 -10.06
N VAL A 6 14.51 14.72 -9.81
CA VAL A 6 13.48 14.11 -10.64
C VAL A 6 12.21 14.97 -10.65
N ILE A 7 11.74 15.39 -9.47
CA ILE A 7 10.56 16.25 -9.34
C ILE A 7 10.79 17.62 -10.00
N ASN A 8 11.97 18.21 -9.83
CA ASN A 8 12.31 19.49 -10.46
C ASN A 8 12.37 19.40 -11.99
N PHE A 9 12.76 18.24 -12.53
CA PHE A 9 12.84 18.00 -13.97
C PHE A 9 11.46 17.73 -14.61
N TYR A 10 10.67 16.81 -14.04
CA TYR A 10 9.38 16.39 -14.62
C TYR A 10 8.19 17.24 -14.14
N GLY A 11 8.31 17.91 -13.00
CA GLY A 11 7.27 18.74 -12.42
C GLY A 11 6.25 17.97 -11.57
N LYS A 12 5.70 18.66 -10.58
CA LYS A 12 4.74 18.12 -9.60
C LYS A 12 3.56 17.39 -10.23
N LYS A 13 2.89 17.99 -11.22
CA LYS A 13 1.67 17.43 -11.82
C LYS A 13 1.96 16.08 -12.50
N ALA A 14 3.06 16.00 -13.24
CA ALA A 14 3.44 14.76 -13.93
C ALA A 14 3.72 13.64 -12.92
N GLN A 15 4.47 13.92 -11.84
CA GLN A 15 4.73 12.92 -10.81
C GLN A 15 3.46 12.50 -10.05
N CYS A 16 2.52 13.42 -9.80
CA CYS A 16 1.23 13.04 -9.22
C CYS A 16 0.42 12.14 -10.16
N ASN A 17 0.44 12.40 -11.47
CA ASN A 17 -0.22 11.53 -12.46
C ASN A 17 0.45 10.16 -12.51
N GLN A 18 1.79 10.10 -12.53
CA GLN A 18 2.54 8.84 -12.46
C GLN A 18 2.12 8.03 -11.23
N ALA A 19 2.01 8.67 -10.06
CA ALA A 19 1.59 7.98 -8.84
C ALA A 19 0.20 7.35 -8.96
N MET A 20 -0.70 7.95 -9.73
CA MET A 20 -2.02 7.39 -10.02
C MET A 20 -1.94 6.20 -10.97
N GLU A 21 -1.05 6.26 -11.96
CA GLU A 21 -0.79 5.18 -12.91
C GLU A 21 -0.22 3.95 -12.20
N GLU A 22 0.83 4.11 -11.38
CA GLU A 22 1.42 2.99 -10.60
C GLU A 22 0.40 2.34 -9.66
N CYS A 23 -0.49 3.14 -9.05
CA CYS A 23 -1.57 2.61 -8.23
C CYS A 23 -2.57 1.78 -9.07
N ALA A 24 -2.85 2.17 -10.31
CA ALA A 24 -3.71 1.43 -11.21
C ALA A 24 -3.05 0.11 -11.66
N GLU A 25 -1.74 0.12 -11.92
CA GLU A 25 -0.98 -1.07 -12.28
C GLU A 25 -0.90 -2.06 -11.12
N LEU A 26 -0.67 -1.59 -9.89
CA LEU A 26 -0.74 -2.40 -8.68
C LEU A 26 -2.13 -3.06 -8.50
N ILE A 27 -3.22 -2.33 -8.77
CA ILE A 27 -4.58 -2.90 -8.74
C ILE A 27 -4.71 -4.06 -9.74
N VAL A 28 -4.16 -3.91 -10.94
CA VAL A 28 -4.20 -4.96 -11.97
C VAL A 28 -3.33 -6.15 -11.56
N ALA A 29 -2.14 -5.93 -11.00
CA ALA A 29 -1.24 -6.98 -10.55
C ALA A 29 -1.84 -7.82 -9.42
N ILE A 30 -2.44 -7.18 -8.41
CA ILE A 30 -3.17 -7.86 -7.33
C ILE A 30 -4.25 -8.78 -7.91
N ASN A 31 -5.07 -8.28 -8.84
CA ASN A 31 -6.13 -9.07 -9.47
C ASN A 31 -5.61 -10.24 -10.31
N LYS A 32 -4.40 -10.14 -10.88
CA LYS A 32 -3.77 -11.26 -11.60
C LYS A 32 -3.27 -12.30 -10.60
N CYS A 33 -2.61 -11.91 -9.51
CA CYS A 33 -2.14 -12.84 -8.48
C CYS A 33 -3.29 -13.58 -7.79
N LEU A 34 -4.42 -12.92 -7.53
CA LEU A 34 -5.60 -13.59 -6.96
C LEU A 34 -6.19 -14.67 -7.89
N ARG A 35 -6.08 -14.48 -9.21
CA ARG A 35 -6.53 -15.47 -10.21
C ARG A 35 -5.53 -16.60 -10.42
N TYR A 36 -4.24 -16.32 -10.21
CA TYR A 36 -3.13 -17.24 -10.46
C TYR A 36 -2.13 -17.23 -9.29
N PRO A 37 -2.48 -17.78 -8.11
CA PRO A 37 -1.75 -17.58 -6.84
C PRO A 37 -0.36 -18.25 -6.76
N HIS A 38 0.04 -19.00 -7.78
CA HIS A 38 1.33 -19.73 -7.84
C HIS A 38 2.08 -19.48 -9.16
N ASP A 39 1.72 -18.42 -9.88
CA ASP A 39 2.42 -18.01 -11.10
C ASP A 39 3.54 -17.03 -10.72
N ASP A 40 4.79 -17.50 -10.76
CA ASP A 40 6.00 -16.74 -10.42
C ASP A 40 6.11 -15.45 -11.24
N GLN A 41 5.68 -15.44 -12.50
CA GLN A 41 5.71 -14.24 -13.32
C GLN A 41 4.75 -13.18 -12.78
N ARG A 42 3.57 -13.58 -12.29
CA ARG A 42 2.61 -12.65 -11.70
C ARG A 42 3.07 -12.16 -10.34
N ILE A 43 3.70 -13.01 -9.54
CA ILE A 43 4.29 -12.62 -8.26
C ILE A 43 5.42 -11.61 -8.49
N ASN A 44 6.31 -11.85 -9.47
CA ASN A 44 7.37 -10.90 -9.81
C ASN A 44 6.81 -9.55 -10.27
N ASN A 45 5.78 -9.56 -11.14
CA ASN A 45 5.10 -8.33 -11.54
C ASN A 45 4.49 -7.62 -10.33
N LEU A 46 3.88 -8.33 -9.38
CA LEU A 46 3.33 -7.72 -8.17
C LEU A 46 4.41 -7.06 -7.31
N ILE A 47 5.59 -7.68 -7.20
CA ILE A 47 6.73 -7.10 -6.47
C ILE A 47 7.18 -5.79 -7.14
N GLU A 48 7.25 -5.75 -8.47
CA GLU A 48 7.58 -4.56 -9.26
C GLU A 48 6.60 -3.43 -8.99
N GLU A 49 5.28 -3.65 -9.19
CA GLU A 49 4.28 -2.59 -8.96
C GLU A 49 4.26 -2.09 -7.50
N ILE A 50 4.55 -2.97 -6.53
CA ILE A 50 4.67 -2.56 -5.12
C ILE A 50 5.87 -1.61 -4.94
N ALA A 51 7.01 -1.93 -5.56
CA ALA A 51 8.20 -1.10 -5.50
C ALA A 51 7.96 0.27 -6.15
N ASP A 52 7.31 0.29 -7.31
CA ASP A 52 7.00 1.53 -8.03
C ASP A 52 6.05 2.43 -7.22
N VAL A 53 4.98 1.86 -6.63
CA VAL A 53 4.11 2.60 -5.72
C VAL A 53 4.87 3.12 -4.49
N ILE A 54 5.79 2.37 -3.90
CA ILE A 54 6.62 2.83 -2.77
C ILE A 54 7.49 4.04 -3.19
N ILE A 55 8.10 3.99 -4.37
CA ILE A 55 8.89 5.09 -4.92
C ILE A 55 8.00 6.33 -5.10
N MET A 56 6.81 6.15 -5.67
CA MET A 56 5.87 7.25 -5.88
C MET A 56 5.35 7.84 -4.57
N ILE A 57 5.11 7.03 -3.53
CA ILE A 57 4.79 7.52 -2.19
C ILE A 57 5.93 8.39 -1.64
N CYS A 58 7.19 7.99 -1.83
CA CYS A 58 8.34 8.81 -1.43
C CYS A 58 8.35 10.16 -2.15
N GLN A 59 8.08 10.18 -3.47
CA GLN A 59 8.00 11.42 -4.22
C GLN A 59 6.84 12.30 -3.77
N LEU A 60 5.65 11.74 -3.52
CA LEU A 60 4.49 12.49 -3.02
C LEU A 60 4.82 13.17 -1.68
N LYS A 61 5.51 12.48 -0.77
CA LYS A 61 5.95 13.08 0.50
C LYS A 61 6.84 14.29 0.29
N VAL A 62 7.79 14.23 -0.66
CA VAL A 62 8.64 15.38 -1.02
C VAL A 62 7.80 16.51 -1.64
N ILE A 63 6.95 16.19 -2.63
CA ILE A 63 6.10 17.14 -3.37
C ILE A 63 5.17 17.94 -2.45
N PHE A 64 4.64 17.30 -1.41
CA PHE A 64 3.70 17.90 -0.46
C PHE A 64 4.34 18.26 0.88
N GLN A 65 5.67 18.15 1.01
CA GLN A 65 6.43 18.46 2.22
C GLN A 65 5.89 17.72 3.45
N ILE A 66 5.53 16.45 3.29
CA ILE A 66 4.98 15.60 4.34
C ILE A 66 6.13 14.87 5.04
N PRO A 67 6.35 15.10 6.35
CA PRO A 67 7.39 14.41 7.11
C PRO A 67 7.14 12.89 7.19
N ASN A 68 8.22 12.11 7.16
CA ASN A 68 8.14 10.64 7.34
C ASN A 68 7.45 10.27 8.67
N SER A 69 7.78 10.98 9.74
CA SER A 69 7.25 10.75 11.09
C SER A 69 5.73 10.89 11.18
N GLU A 70 5.12 11.80 10.41
CA GLU A 70 3.67 11.97 10.38
C GLU A 70 2.98 10.76 9.73
N VAL A 71 3.52 10.29 8.60
CA VAL A 71 3.00 9.10 7.91
C VAL A 71 3.18 7.86 8.77
N GLU A 72 4.35 7.67 9.39
CA GLU A 72 4.62 6.54 10.29
C GLU A 72 3.71 6.52 11.52
N SER A 73 3.46 7.68 12.13
CA SER A 73 2.53 7.80 13.25
C SER A 73 1.10 7.41 12.83
N MET A 74 0.67 7.84 11.65
CA MET A 74 -0.63 7.47 11.09
C MET A 74 -0.72 5.97 10.74
N ILE A 75 0.36 5.37 10.24
CA ILE A 75 0.43 3.92 9.98
C ILE A 75 0.23 3.15 11.28
N LYS A 76 1.00 3.43 12.33
CA LYS A 76 0.89 2.76 13.64
C LYS A 76 -0.53 2.84 14.20
N PHE A 77 -1.13 4.03 14.16
CA PHE A 77 -2.52 4.23 14.60
C PHE A 77 -3.51 3.37 13.81
N LYS A 78 -3.34 3.23 12.49
CA LYS A 78 -4.21 2.41 11.65
C LYS A 78 -3.99 0.91 11.86
N GLU A 79 -2.74 0.47 12.03
CA GLU A 79 -2.39 -0.93 12.34
C GLU A 79 -3.03 -1.36 13.66
N ASP A 80 -2.88 -0.58 14.73
CA ASP A 80 -3.50 -0.84 16.03
C ASP A 80 -5.02 -1.00 15.90
N ARG A 81 -5.66 -0.16 15.08
CA ARG A 81 -7.10 -0.22 14.84
C ARG A 81 -7.50 -1.49 14.09
N ILE A 82 -6.71 -1.96 13.12
CA ILE A 82 -6.97 -3.19 12.37
C ILE A 82 -6.80 -4.40 13.30
N ILE A 83 -5.74 -4.45 14.09
CA ILE A 83 -5.47 -5.53 15.06
C ILE A 83 -6.61 -5.63 16.07
N LYS A 84 -7.03 -4.51 16.66
CA LYS A 84 -8.17 -4.48 17.60
C LYS A 84 -9.45 -5.03 16.99
N ARG A 85 -9.75 -4.70 15.73
CA ARG A 85 -10.93 -5.24 15.02
C ARG A 85 -10.83 -6.74 14.79
N PHE A 86 -9.66 -7.20 14.33
CA PHE A 86 -9.39 -8.62 14.14
C PHE A 86 -9.59 -9.43 15.45
N GLU A 87 -9.05 -8.95 16.57
CA GLU A 87 -9.21 -9.61 17.87
C GLU A 87 -10.67 -9.67 18.33
N GLN A 88 -11.43 -8.58 18.11
CA GLN A 88 -12.86 -8.54 18.44
C GLN A 88 -13.66 -9.53 17.59
N GLU A 89 -13.39 -9.60 16.28
CA GLU A 89 -14.04 -10.55 15.38
C GLU A 89 -13.70 -12.00 15.74
N LYS A 90 -12.43 -12.27 16.05
CA LYS A 90 -11.97 -13.59 16.51
C LYS A 90 -12.71 -14.04 17.77
N LYS A 91 -12.76 -13.20 18.81
CA LYS A 91 -13.49 -13.49 20.07
C LYS A 91 -15.00 -13.75 19.85
N LYS A 92 -15.62 -13.04 18.90
CA LYS A 92 -17.04 -13.24 18.54
C LYS A 92 -17.25 -14.60 17.88
N ARG A 93 -16.37 -15.00 16.95
CA ARG A 93 -16.44 -16.29 16.27
C ARG A 93 -16.25 -17.46 17.24
N GLU A 94 -15.28 -17.36 18.16
CA GLU A 94 -15.01 -18.38 19.19
C GLU A 94 -16.21 -18.58 20.13
N LYS A 95 -16.82 -17.49 20.62
CA LYS A 95 -18.04 -17.58 21.44
C LYS A 95 -19.21 -18.21 20.67
N SER A 96 -19.38 -17.86 19.39
CA SER A 96 -20.48 -18.41 18.57
C SER A 96 -20.32 -19.91 18.32
N GLN A 97 -19.09 -20.41 18.25
CA GLN A 97 -18.78 -21.83 18.15
C GLN A 97 -18.96 -22.58 19.48
N GLN A 98 -18.70 -21.91 20.61
CA GLN A 98 -18.84 -22.49 21.95
C GLN A 98 -20.30 -22.66 22.42
N TYR A 99 -21.21 -21.79 21.98
CA TYR A 99 -22.65 -21.82 22.34
C TYR A 99 -23.56 -22.35 21.22
N GLY A 100 -22.97 -22.91 20.15
CA GLY A 100 -23.66 -23.42 18.97
C GLY A 100 -23.68 -24.95 18.85
N SER A 101 -23.46 -25.69 19.95
CA SER A 101 -23.58 -27.15 20.05
C SER A 101 -24.63 -27.55 21.08
#